data_AF-A0A8X6VEV5-F1
#
_entry.id   AF-A0A8X6VEV5-F1
#
_cell.length_a   1.000
_cell.length_b   1.000
_cell.length_c   1.000
_cell.angle_alpha   90.00
_cell.angle_beta   90.00
_cell.angle_gamma   90.00
#
_symmetry.space_group_name_H-M   'P 1'
#
loop_
_entity.id
_entity.type
_entity.pdbx_description
1 polymer ?
#
loop_
_entity_poly.entity_id
_entity_poly.type
_entity_poly.pdbx_seq_one_letter_code
_entity_poly.pdbx_strand_id
1 'polypeptide(L)'
;MISIIVSLFSYIKWYFRPALKWFLRKTTRLCELQRICYGEEFGFNRSSKIETSLNLSRTKDIQQMVQQLNSLATQGRFIEKAMKNCVEYAMKLTIDVKGIKPSFHMPFINNYKNCLYQIYGYKQLLYEVEILRKTPYSSENKEHEDKLLKSIAIRIHVHHCVDENMLPESRIFHWVEPECKVTVIV
;
A
#
# COMPACT_ATOMS: atom_id res chain seq x y z
N MET A 1 -22.83 -28.67 5.51
CA MET A 1 -21.46 -29.23 5.50
C MET A 1 -20.40 -28.19 5.12
N ILE A 2 -20.48 -27.53 3.96
CA ILE A 2 -19.43 -26.59 3.48
C ILE A 2 -19.16 -25.44 4.48
N SER A 3 -20.19 -24.82 5.05
CA SER A 3 -20.03 -23.74 6.04
C SER A 3 -19.31 -24.19 7.33
N ILE A 4 -19.55 -25.41 7.79
CA ILE A 4 -18.89 -25.97 8.99
C ILE A 4 -17.40 -26.20 8.72
N ILE A 5 -17.08 -26.71 7.53
CA ILE A 5 -15.71 -26.95 7.08
C ILE A 5 -14.94 -25.61 6.99
N VAL A 6 -15.52 -24.58 6.39
CA VAL A 6 -14.90 -23.25 6.27
C VAL A 6 -14.63 -22.62 7.65
N SER A 7 -15.61 -22.70 8.56
CA SER A 7 -15.47 -22.22 9.94
C SER A 7 -14.36 -22.96 10.68
N LEU A 8 -14.31 -24.29 10.58
CA LEU A 8 -13.26 -25.10 11.21
C LEU A 8 -11.87 -24.74 10.70
N PHE A 9 -11.70 -24.60 9.37
CA PHE A 9 -10.43 -24.16 8.79
C PHE A 9 -10.03 -22.75 9.24
N SER A 10 -11.00 -21.84 9.43
CA SER A 10 -10.75 -20.50 9.96
C SER A 10 -10.23 -20.54 11.40
N TYR A 11 -10.87 -21.35 12.26
CA TYR A 11 -10.43 -21.55 13.65
C TYR A 11 -9.02 -22.14 13.73
N ILE A 12 -8.74 -23.18 12.92
CA ILE A 12 -7.41 -23.80 12.85
C ILE A 12 -6.35 -22.78 12.44
N LYS A 13 -6.61 -21.99 11.38
CA LYS A 13 -5.69 -20.94 10.92
C LYS A 13 -5.45 -19.87 12.00
N TRP A 14 -6.49 -19.49 12.75
CA TRP A 14 -6.38 -18.48 13.81
C TRP A 14 -5.49 -18.95 14.98
N TYR A 15 -5.55 -20.23 15.33
CA TYR A 15 -4.69 -20.86 16.35
C TYR A 15 -3.27 -21.15 15.86
N PHE A 16 -3.12 -21.58 14.59
CA PHE A 16 -1.83 -21.94 14.03
C PHE A 16 -0.97 -20.72 13.71
N ARG A 17 -1.58 -19.57 13.34
CA ARG A 17 -0.84 -18.37 12.94
C ARG A 17 0.12 -17.84 14.03
N PRO A 18 -0.27 -17.72 15.32
CA PRO A 18 0.66 -17.39 16.39
C PRO A 18 1.80 -18.38 16.55
N ALA A 19 1.52 -19.68 16.45
CA ALA A 19 2.52 -20.75 16.60
C ALA A 19 3.55 -20.69 15.46
N LEU A 20 3.11 -20.59 14.21
CA LEU A 20 3.99 -20.43 13.05
C LEU A 20 4.81 -19.14 13.14
N LYS A 21 4.18 -18.04 13.58
CA LYS A 21 4.85 -16.76 13.75
C LYS A 21 5.94 -16.83 14.83
N TRP A 22 5.65 -17.48 15.94
CA TRP A 22 6.62 -17.72 17.01
C TRP A 22 7.77 -18.61 16.52
N PHE A 23 7.45 -19.72 15.84
CA PHE A 23 8.42 -20.65 15.28
C PHE A 23 9.37 -19.95 14.29
N LEU A 24 8.82 -19.22 13.32
CA LEU A 24 9.62 -18.48 12.34
C LEU A 24 10.44 -17.37 12.98
N ARG A 25 9.96 -16.74 14.06
CA ARG A 25 10.76 -15.74 14.79
C ARG A 25 11.93 -16.39 15.54
N LYS A 26 11.80 -17.65 15.96
CA LYS A 26 12.91 -18.40 16.57
C LYS A 26 13.92 -18.89 15.55
N THR A 27 13.47 -19.38 14.38
CA THR A 27 14.37 -19.92 13.35
C THR A 27 15.04 -18.82 12.53
N THR A 28 14.29 -17.84 12.01
CA THR A 28 14.86 -16.82 11.11
C THR A 28 15.28 -15.54 11.82
N ARG A 29 14.83 -15.31 13.06
CA ARG A 29 14.98 -14.04 13.80
C ARG A 29 14.40 -12.80 13.12
N LEU A 30 13.69 -12.97 12.00
CA LEU A 30 13.03 -11.89 11.26
C LEU A 30 11.54 -11.80 11.63
N CYS A 31 10.98 -10.60 11.53
CA CYS A 31 9.54 -10.43 11.58
C CYS A 31 8.87 -10.79 10.24
N GLU A 32 7.55 -10.96 10.27
CA GLU A 32 6.72 -11.28 9.09
C GLU A 32 6.89 -10.23 7.97
N LEU A 33 6.89 -8.94 8.32
CA LEU A 33 7.10 -7.84 7.37
C LEU A 33 8.48 -7.91 6.72
N GLN A 34 9.54 -8.19 7.50
CA GLN A 34 10.89 -8.36 6.96
C GLN A 34 10.97 -9.52 5.98
N ARG A 35 10.35 -10.66 6.30
CA ARG A 35 10.32 -11.82 5.39
C ARG A 35 9.62 -11.48 4.06
N ILE A 36 8.53 -10.73 4.09
CA ILE A 36 7.84 -10.28 2.88
C ILE A 36 8.73 -9.32 2.08
N CYS A 37 9.33 -8.33 2.73
CA CYS A 37 10.19 -7.35 2.04
C CYS A 37 11.48 -7.94 1.45
N TYR A 38 11.96 -9.09 1.94
CA TYR A 38 13.15 -9.77 1.41
C TYR A 38 12.83 -10.90 0.44
N GLY A 39 11.69 -11.57 0.62
CA GLY A 39 11.32 -12.74 -0.17
C GLY A 39 10.49 -12.45 -1.41
N GLU A 40 9.81 -11.31 -1.46
CA GLU A 40 8.94 -10.94 -2.59
C GLU A 40 9.59 -9.94 -3.51
N GLU A 41 9.34 -10.06 -4.80
CA GLU A 41 9.71 -9.07 -5.80
C GLU A 41 9.03 -7.72 -5.58
N PHE A 42 9.58 -6.67 -6.17
CA PHE A 42 9.04 -5.34 -6.06
C PHE A 42 7.66 -5.22 -6.74
N GLY A 43 6.73 -4.47 -6.14
CA GLY A 43 5.43 -4.16 -6.74
C GLY A 43 4.23 -4.71 -5.98
N PHE A 44 3.16 -5.06 -6.71
CA PHE A 44 1.84 -5.39 -6.16
C PHE A 44 1.89 -6.56 -5.18
N ASN A 45 2.56 -7.66 -5.52
CA ASN A 45 2.61 -8.86 -4.69
C ASN A 45 3.15 -8.57 -3.28
N ARG A 46 4.26 -7.81 -3.21
CA ARG A 46 4.84 -7.38 -1.94
C ARG A 46 3.91 -6.45 -1.18
N SER A 47 3.40 -5.41 -1.83
CA SER A 47 2.53 -4.42 -1.18
C SER A 47 1.21 -5.00 -0.68
N SER A 48 0.59 -5.92 -1.43
CA SER A 48 -0.62 -6.65 -1.02
C SER A 48 -0.37 -7.55 0.20
N LYS A 49 0.76 -8.27 0.23
CA LYS A 49 1.15 -9.10 1.38
C LYS A 49 1.46 -8.24 2.62
N ILE A 50 2.11 -7.09 2.44
CA ILE A 50 2.34 -6.13 3.53
C ILE A 50 1.02 -5.58 4.06
N GLU A 51 0.11 -5.11 3.20
CA GLU A 51 -1.21 -4.63 3.59
C GLU A 51 -1.98 -5.70 4.40
N THR A 52 -2.00 -6.92 3.89
CA THR A 52 -2.64 -8.06 4.56
C THR A 52 -1.99 -8.33 5.92
N SER A 53 -0.65 -8.29 6.01
CA SER A 53 0.06 -8.47 7.28
C SER A 53 -0.23 -7.36 8.29
N LEU A 54 -0.40 -6.12 7.84
CA LEU A 54 -0.74 -4.99 8.70
C LEU A 54 -2.18 -5.09 9.21
N ASN A 55 -3.14 -5.41 8.33
CA ASN A 55 -4.55 -5.60 8.69
C ASN A 55 -4.75 -6.76 9.68
N LEU A 56 -3.92 -7.80 9.60
CA LEU A 56 -3.97 -8.97 10.49
C LEU A 56 -3.11 -8.82 11.76
N SER A 57 -2.50 -7.64 11.96
CA SER A 57 -1.75 -7.35 13.18
C SER A 57 -2.67 -7.35 14.40
N ARG A 58 -2.22 -7.96 15.50
CA ARG A 58 -2.91 -7.96 16.80
C ARG A 58 -2.44 -6.84 17.74
N THR A 59 -1.45 -6.04 17.31
CA THR A 59 -0.92 -4.94 18.12
C THR A 59 -1.79 -3.70 17.96
N LYS A 60 -2.33 -3.17 19.06
CA LYS A 60 -3.24 -2.01 19.07
C LYS A 60 -2.65 -0.80 18.34
N ASP A 61 -1.39 -0.48 18.59
CA ASP A 61 -0.73 0.69 17.97
C ASP A 61 -0.68 0.56 16.44
N ILE A 62 -0.36 -0.64 15.92
CA ILE A 62 -0.36 -0.89 14.47
C ILE A 62 -1.78 -0.82 13.92
N GLN A 63 -2.78 -1.33 14.64
CA GLN A 63 -4.18 -1.24 14.20
C GLN A 63 -4.65 0.21 14.11
N GLN A 64 -4.33 1.03 15.12
CA GLN A 64 -4.66 2.45 15.13
C GLN A 64 -3.98 3.20 14.00
N MET A 65 -2.68 2.97 13.79
CA MET A 65 -1.93 3.55 12.67
C MET A 65 -2.55 3.17 11.32
N VAL A 66 -2.88 1.90 11.10
CA VAL A 66 -3.54 1.45 9.85
C VAL A 66 -4.90 2.11 9.67
N GLN A 67 -5.70 2.22 10.73
CA GLN A 67 -7.00 2.91 10.70
C GLN A 67 -6.84 4.38 10.34
N GLN A 68 -5.88 5.09 10.94
CA GLN A 68 -5.59 6.50 10.64
C GLN A 68 -5.18 6.68 9.17
N LEU A 69 -4.26 5.87 8.68
CA LEU A 69 -3.80 5.94 7.29
C LEU A 69 -4.94 5.64 6.29
N ASN A 70 -5.75 4.62 6.58
CA ASN A 70 -6.93 4.31 5.77
C ASN A 70 -7.94 5.47 5.78
N SER A 71 -8.20 6.07 6.95
CA SER A 71 -9.12 7.22 7.06
C SER A 71 -8.62 8.41 6.25
N LEU A 72 -7.32 8.69 6.27
CA LEU A 72 -6.75 9.80 5.50
C LEU A 72 -6.86 9.55 3.99
N ALA A 73 -6.51 8.36 3.53
CA ALA A 73 -6.55 8.03 2.10
C ALA A 73 -7.99 7.98 1.55
N THR A 74 -8.92 7.40 2.31
CA THR A 74 -10.35 7.33 1.90
C THR A 74 -11.09 8.66 1.97
N GLN A 75 -10.55 9.65 2.69
CA GLN A 75 -11.07 11.02 2.73
C GLN A 75 -10.39 11.95 1.72
N GLY A 76 -9.46 11.45 0.91
CA GLY A 76 -8.71 12.29 -0.02
C GLY A 76 -7.64 13.17 0.63
N ARG A 77 -7.28 12.93 1.89
CA ARG A 77 -6.38 13.79 2.68
C ARG A 77 -4.94 13.29 2.70
N PHE A 78 -4.63 12.23 1.96
CA PHE A 78 -3.29 11.66 1.87
C PHE A 78 -2.48 12.36 0.76
N ILE A 79 -2.17 13.65 0.97
CA ILE A 79 -1.55 14.52 -0.03
C ILE A 79 -0.20 15.06 0.48
N GLU A 80 0.79 15.16 -0.42
CA GLU A 80 2.09 15.83 -0.24
C GLU A 80 2.73 15.66 1.17
N LYS A 81 2.68 16.72 1.99
CA LYS A 81 3.30 16.78 3.31
C LYS A 81 2.63 15.84 4.31
N ALA A 82 1.30 15.71 4.24
CA ALA A 82 0.57 14.78 5.10
C ALA A 82 0.96 13.34 4.78
N MET A 83 1.08 13.00 3.50
CA MET A 83 1.57 11.70 3.04
C MET A 83 2.96 11.38 3.61
N LYS A 84 3.95 12.28 3.44
CA LYS A 84 5.32 12.06 3.93
C LYS A 84 5.34 11.85 5.46
N ASN A 85 4.70 12.74 6.21
CA ASN A 85 4.66 12.69 7.67
C ASN A 85 3.99 11.41 8.18
N CYS A 86 2.87 11.01 7.58
CA CYS A 86 2.14 9.82 8.01
C CYS A 86 2.90 8.53 7.72
N VAL A 87 3.59 8.45 6.57
CA VAL A 87 4.44 7.30 6.24
C VAL A 87 5.65 7.22 7.15
N GLU A 88 6.32 8.34 7.43
CA GLU A 88 7.43 8.38 8.38
C GLU A 88 7.01 7.98 9.79
N TYR A 89 5.86 8.47 10.26
CA TYR A 89 5.26 8.05 11.52
C TYR A 89 5.00 6.54 11.54
N ALA A 90 4.37 6.01 10.48
CA ALA A 90 4.03 4.60 10.37
C ALA A 90 5.28 3.70 10.36
N MET A 91 6.32 4.13 9.66
CA MET A 91 7.62 3.46 9.66
C MET A 91 8.23 3.40 11.05
N LYS A 92 8.34 4.56 11.72
CA LYS A 92 8.91 4.66 13.07
C LYS A 92 8.15 3.78 14.06
N LEU A 93 6.83 3.91 14.09
CA LEU A 93 5.97 3.09 14.96
C LEU A 93 6.16 1.59 14.69
N THR A 94 6.22 1.18 13.42
CA THR A 94 6.40 -0.23 13.06
C THR A 94 7.76 -0.75 13.50
N ILE A 95 8.82 0.03 13.30
CA ILE A 95 10.19 -0.32 13.71
C ILE A 95 10.25 -0.51 15.23
N ASP A 96 9.70 0.44 15.98
CA ASP A 96 9.69 0.45 17.45
C ASP A 96 8.89 -0.75 18.00
N VAL A 97 7.64 -0.92 17.53
CA VAL A 97 6.75 -2.02 17.98
C VAL A 97 7.30 -3.40 17.63
N LYS A 98 7.99 -3.54 16.49
CA LYS A 98 8.54 -4.83 16.06
C LYS A 98 9.94 -5.11 16.61
N GLY A 99 10.59 -4.11 17.20
CA GLY A 99 11.97 -4.18 17.70
C GLY A 99 12.97 -4.42 16.57
N ILE A 100 12.77 -3.78 15.42
CA ILE A 100 13.66 -3.91 14.26
C ILE A 100 14.83 -2.96 14.45
N LYS A 101 16.07 -3.43 14.29
CA LYS A 101 17.25 -2.56 14.33
C LYS A 101 17.48 -1.94 12.94
N PRO A 102 17.29 -0.61 12.75
CA PRO A 102 17.37 0.03 11.44
C PRO A 102 18.75 -0.14 10.78
N SER A 103 19.81 -0.06 11.58
CA SER A 103 21.21 -0.14 11.12
C SER A 103 21.55 -1.42 10.37
N PHE A 104 20.93 -2.54 10.73
CA PHE A 104 21.16 -3.84 10.09
C PHE A 104 20.20 -4.13 8.94
N HIS A 105 19.11 -3.37 8.84
CA HIS A 105 17.99 -3.70 7.95
C HIS A 105 17.60 -2.53 7.05
N MET A 106 18.58 -1.77 6.54
CA MET A 106 18.35 -0.64 5.63
C MET A 106 17.48 -0.98 4.40
N PRO A 107 17.67 -2.12 3.70
CA PRO A 107 16.81 -2.48 2.56
C PRO A 107 15.35 -2.69 2.95
N PHE A 108 15.08 -3.17 4.17
CA PHE A 108 13.72 -3.32 4.67
C PHE A 108 13.05 -1.95 4.84
N ILE A 109 13.77 -0.95 5.34
CA ILE A 109 13.23 0.40 5.57
C ILE A 109 12.74 0.99 4.24
N ASN A 110 13.56 0.94 3.19
CA ASN A 110 13.20 1.48 1.88
C ASN A 110 12.04 0.69 1.24
N ASN A 111 12.12 -0.64 1.27
CA ASN A 111 11.08 -1.50 0.71
C ASN A 111 9.74 -1.31 1.42
N TYR A 112 9.75 -1.21 2.75
CA TYR A 112 8.55 -1.00 3.55
C TYR A 112 7.95 0.38 3.32
N LYS A 113 8.78 1.43 3.26
CA LYS A 113 8.36 2.80 2.91
C LYS A 113 7.64 2.84 1.57
N ASN A 114 8.22 2.22 0.55
CA ASN A 114 7.64 2.17 -0.79
C ASN A 114 6.31 1.42 -0.80
N CYS A 115 6.20 0.31 -0.06
CA CYS A 115 4.93 -0.40 0.08
C CYS A 115 3.85 0.47 0.73
N LEU A 116 4.17 1.25 1.77
CA LEU A 116 3.21 2.16 2.39
C LEU A 116 2.71 3.23 1.41
N TYR A 117 3.61 3.84 0.62
CA TYR A 117 3.20 4.78 -0.42
C TYR A 117 2.29 4.13 -1.47
N GLN A 118 2.62 2.93 -1.93
CA GLN A 118 1.81 2.22 -2.92
C GLN A 118 0.41 1.89 -2.38
N ILE A 119 0.31 1.36 -1.16
CA ILE A 119 -0.97 0.96 -0.56
C ILE A 119 -1.89 2.18 -0.38
N TYR A 120 -1.41 3.22 0.30
CA TYR A 120 -2.27 4.36 0.66
C TYR A 120 -2.40 5.38 -0.47
N GLY A 121 -1.37 5.53 -1.32
CA GLY A 121 -1.46 6.31 -2.55
C GLY A 121 -2.48 5.72 -3.53
N TYR A 122 -2.56 4.40 -3.65
CA TYR A 122 -3.61 3.76 -4.46
C TYR A 122 -5.02 4.02 -3.90
N LYS A 123 -5.21 3.94 -2.57
CA LYS A 123 -6.51 4.26 -1.94
C LYS A 123 -6.93 5.71 -2.14
N GLN A 124 -5.97 6.64 -2.05
CA GLN A 124 -6.18 8.06 -2.37
C GLN A 124 -6.57 8.24 -3.85
N LEU A 125 -5.87 7.58 -4.76
CA LEU A 125 -6.18 7.64 -6.19
C LEU A 125 -7.60 7.11 -6.48
N LEU A 126 -8.01 6.03 -5.83
CA LEU A 126 -9.39 5.53 -5.95
C LEU A 126 -10.42 6.56 -5.52
N TYR A 127 -10.17 7.27 -4.41
CA TYR A 127 -11.04 8.36 -3.95
C TYR A 127 -11.16 9.47 -5.00
N GLU A 128 -10.04 9.91 -5.59
CA GLU A 128 -10.03 10.94 -6.62
C GLU A 128 -10.78 10.50 -7.89
N VAL A 129 -10.56 9.25 -8.33
CA VAL A 129 -11.28 8.67 -9.47
C VAL A 129 -12.78 8.57 -9.18
N GLU A 130 -13.18 8.21 -7.97
CA GLU A 130 -14.59 8.18 -7.59
C GLU A 130 -15.25 9.56 -7.58
N ILE A 131 -14.53 10.60 -7.17
CA ILE A 131 -15.01 11.99 -7.29
C ILE A 131 -15.20 12.34 -8.76
N LEU A 132 -14.19 12.09 -9.60
CA LEU A 132 -14.26 12.38 -11.04
C LEU A 132 -15.39 11.60 -11.73
N ARG A 133 -15.65 10.36 -11.31
CA ARG A 133 -16.76 9.56 -11.83
C ARG A 133 -18.13 10.16 -11.49
N LYS A 134 -18.25 10.88 -10.37
CA LYS A 134 -19.50 11.52 -9.91
C LYS A 134 -19.72 12.90 -10.53
N THR A 135 -18.70 13.53 -11.10
CA THR A 135 -18.88 14.84 -11.74
C THR A 135 -19.61 14.68 -13.08
N PRO A 136 -20.78 15.34 -13.28
CA PRO A 136 -21.49 15.28 -14.55
C PRO A 136 -20.66 15.94 -15.66
N TYR A 137 -20.55 15.27 -16.80
CA TYR A 137 -19.85 15.82 -17.96
C TYR A 137 -20.64 17.00 -18.55
N SER A 138 -19.92 18.01 -19.02
CA SER A 138 -20.48 19.17 -19.71
C SER A 138 -19.52 19.55 -20.82
N SER A 139 -20.01 19.54 -22.06
CA SER A 139 -19.25 19.88 -23.27
C SER A 139 -18.93 21.38 -23.37
N GLU A 140 -19.59 22.21 -22.57
CA GLU A 140 -19.35 23.66 -22.53
C GLU A 140 -18.15 24.02 -21.64
N ASN A 141 -17.69 23.09 -20.79
CA ASN A 141 -16.54 23.28 -19.92
C ASN A 141 -15.32 22.53 -20.47
N LYS A 142 -14.36 23.25 -21.05
CA LYS A 142 -13.11 22.68 -21.59
C LYS A 142 -12.30 21.89 -20.55
N GLU A 143 -12.38 22.23 -19.26
CA GLU A 143 -11.69 21.46 -18.20
C GLU A 143 -12.26 20.05 -18.02
N HIS A 144 -13.51 19.80 -18.45
CA HIS A 144 -14.10 18.47 -18.36
C HIS A 144 -13.50 17.51 -19.39
N GLU A 145 -13.06 18.00 -20.55
CA GLU A 145 -12.34 17.20 -21.53
C GLU A 145 -10.99 16.73 -20.97
N ASP A 146 -10.24 17.63 -20.33
CA ASP A 146 -8.96 17.29 -19.69
C ASP A 146 -9.13 16.26 -18.57
N LYS A 147 -10.17 16.42 -17.73
CA LYS A 147 -10.50 15.45 -16.66
C LYS A 147 -10.90 14.09 -17.23
N LEU A 148 -11.65 14.07 -18.33
CA LEU A 148 -12.04 12.85 -19.03
C LEU A 148 -10.82 12.12 -19.60
N LEU A 149 -9.94 12.83 -20.33
CA LEU A 149 -8.71 12.28 -20.89
C LEU A 149 -7.78 11.73 -19.80
N LYS A 150 -7.62 12.46 -18.68
CA LYS A 150 -6.85 12.00 -17.53
C LYS A 150 -7.42 10.70 -16.93
N SER A 151 -8.74 10.59 -16.79
CA SER A 151 -9.38 9.39 -16.27
C SER A 151 -9.19 8.16 -17.18
N ILE A 152 -9.27 8.35 -18.50
CA ILE A 152 -9.04 7.31 -19.51
C ILE A 152 -7.57 6.89 -19.49
N ALA A 153 -6.64 7.84 -19.43
CA ALA A 153 -5.21 7.56 -19.34
C ALA A 153 -4.87 6.74 -18.09
N ILE A 154 -5.43 7.08 -16.92
CA ILE A 154 -5.27 6.28 -15.69
C ILE A 154 -5.80 4.87 -15.90
N ARG A 155 -7.00 4.72 -16.51
CA ARG A 155 -7.59 3.40 -16.77
C ARG A 155 -6.73 2.54 -17.70
N ILE A 156 -6.19 3.13 -18.77
CA ILE A 156 -5.29 2.43 -19.71
C ILE A 156 -3.99 2.06 -19.01
N HIS A 157 -3.39 2.98 -18.24
CA HIS A 157 -2.15 2.74 -17.52
C HIS A 157 -2.29 1.64 -16.47
N VAL A 158 -3.40 1.63 -15.70
CA VAL A 158 -3.70 0.56 -14.75
C VAL A 158 -3.86 -0.78 -15.47
N HIS A 159 -4.52 -0.81 -16.63
CA HIS A 159 -4.65 -2.04 -17.41
C HIS A 159 -3.30 -2.56 -17.90
N HIS A 160 -2.44 -1.69 -18.44
CA HIS A 160 -1.11 -2.07 -18.93
C HIS A 160 -0.16 -2.48 -17.80
N CYS A 161 -0.26 -1.84 -16.62
CA CYS A 161 0.52 -2.24 -15.43
C CYS A 161 0.04 -3.55 -14.79
N VAL A 162 -1.16 -4.02 -15.09
CA VAL A 162 -1.63 -5.36 -14.67
C VAL A 162 -1.06 -6.44 -15.60
N ASP A 163 -0.82 -6.10 -16.87
CA ASP A 163 -0.29 -7.03 -17.88
C ASP A 163 1.25 -7.17 -17.83
N GLU A 164 1.98 -6.09 -17.49
CA GLU A 164 3.43 -6.12 -17.25
C GLU A 164 3.76 -6.27 -15.76
N ASN A 165 4.14 -7.48 -15.33
CA ASN A 165 4.89 -7.66 -14.09
C ASN A 165 6.20 -6.85 -14.14
N MET A 166 6.22 -5.58 -13.70
CA MET A 166 7.42 -4.81 -13.32
C MET A 166 7.10 -3.31 -13.38
N LEU A 167 7.39 -2.57 -12.32
CA LEU A 167 7.98 -1.25 -12.50
C LEU A 167 9.39 -1.28 -11.91
N PRO A 168 10.44 -1.13 -12.74
CA PRO A 168 11.81 -1.02 -12.24
C PRO A 168 11.98 0.25 -11.40
N GLU A 169 12.93 0.16 -10.47
CA GLU A 169 13.27 1.10 -9.40
C GLU A 169 13.40 2.58 -9.82
N SER A 170 13.61 2.85 -11.12
CA SER A 170 13.78 4.20 -11.68
C SER A 170 12.48 4.97 -11.93
N ARG A 171 11.32 4.33 -12.07
CA ARG A 171 10.08 5.03 -12.47
C ARG A 171 9.23 5.55 -11.30
N ILE A 172 9.59 5.21 -10.07
CA ILE A 172 8.85 5.62 -8.86
C ILE A 172 9.39 6.90 -8.25
N PHE A 173 10.67 7.22 -8.47
CA PHE A 173 11.21 8.51 -8.07
C PHE A 173 10.52 9.69 -8.79
N HIS A 174 9.99 9.48 -10.00
CA HIS A 174 9.23 10.49 -10.73
C HIS A 174 7.81 10.75 -10.19
N TRP A 175 7.28 9.93 -9.27
CA TRP A 175 5.99 10.19 -8.62
C TRP A 175 6.12 11.00 -7.33
N VAL A 176 7.36 11.32 -6.88
CA VAL A 176 7.64 12.00 -5.60
C VAL A 176 8.47 13.28 -5.81
N GLU A 177 8.24 14.00 -6.91
CA GLU A 177 8.65 15.40 -7.04
C GLU A 177 7.41 16.30 -7.05
N PRO A 178 7.38 17.40 -6.28
CA PRO A 178 6.20 18.27 -6.13
C PRO A 178 5.93 19.14 -7.37
N GLU A 179 6.73 18.99 -8.43
CA GLU A 179 6.63 19.76 -9.66
C GLU A 179 6.66 18.85 -10.88
N CYS A 180 5.57 18.11 -11.14
CA CYS A 180 5.38 17.51 -12.45
C CYS A 180 3.90 17.57 -12.85
N LYS A 181 3.64 18.53 -13.75
CA LYS A 181 2.59 18.43 -14.76
C LYS A 181 2.62 17.01 -15.33
N VAL A 182 1.45 16.41 -15.48
CA VAL A 182 1.29 15.16 -16.22
C VAL A 182 1.67 15.46 -17.67
N THR A 183 2.95 15.29 -18.01
CA THR A 183 3.40 15.35 -19.40
C THR A 183 2.99 14.03 -20.04
N VAL A 184 1.90 14.09 -20.78
CA VAL A 184 1.48 13.06 -21.73
C VAL A 184 2.62 12.91 -22.73
N ILE A 185 3.32 11.77 -22.69
CA ILE A 185 4.17 11.37 -23.82
C ILE A 185 3.19 10.92 -24.90
N VAL A 186 3.01 11.78 -25.91
CA VAL A 186 2.48 11.39 -27.22
C VAL A 186 3.52 10.55 -27.94
#